data_AF-A0A7M3YN52-F1
#
_entry.id   AF-A0A7M3YN52-F1
#
_cell.length_a   1.000
_cell.length_b   1.000
_cell.length_c   1.000
_cell.angle_alpha   90.00
_cell.angle_beta   90.00
_cell.angle_gamma   90.00
#
_symmetry.space_group_name_H-M   'P 1'
#
loop_
_entity.id
_entity.type
_entity.pdbx_description
1 polymer ?
#
loop_
_entity_poly.entity_id
_entity_poly.type
_entity_poly.pdbx_seq_one_letter_code
_entity_poly.pdbx_strand_id
1 'polypeptide(L)'
;MSQDRRPNRSGQRRSRNRRRYGGPRKANLMEQSKKELEEHNQRANLRFDYERTGVQPVGLPDAPGDVKSFSFEWKCEPVSLLDEGKMAEFVVRKGEFGWLDDDRVDEIAHFAKPLSISADQALSLRSALLQQKTVYGHQAMQNRGRQIHRDYKQGMTVVELSKKYDFPPMNIFRQILSEKGWSKSKIKESVRAPSKFSERERKEFDAAEEADRVSNVDQSETHLRADAFETILADWFEEQGVRLRRQPELVKEQSAEIGRPKVTPDILFLDHVEINGQPVAWIDAKHFYGADVGFQRKKMLKQMMRYINEWGSGAIVFRHGFSENLYMAGVTMLDASPLDLTSLQDRP
;
A
#
# COMPACT_ATOMS: atom_id res chain seq x y z
N MET A 1 65.38 -7.72 23.35
CA MET A 1 64.95 -6.40 23.85
C MET A 1 63.89 -5.84 22.89
N SER A 2 62.81 -5.33 23.48
CA SER A 2 61.71 -4.53 22.90
C SER A 2 60.96 -5.05 21.66
N GLN A 3 59.94 -5.87 21.92
CA GLN A 3 58.71 -5.93 21.12
C GLN A 3 57.86 -4.68 21.42
N ASP A 4 57.67 -3.80 20.44
CA ASP A 4 56.67 -2.73 20.54
C ASP A 4 55.29 -3.25 20.13
N ARG A 5 54.50 -3.57 21.15
CA ARG A 5 53.06 -3.83 21.04
C ARG A 5 52.33 -2.51 20.78
N ARG A 6 51.78 -2.35 19.57
CA ARG A 6 50.79 -1.31 19.28
C ARG A 6 49.48 -1.62 20.02
N PRO A 7 48.86 -0.64 20.70
CA PRO A 7 47.66 -0.90 21.48
C PRO A 7 46.46 -1.15 20.57
N ASN A 8 45.78 -2.25 20.87
CA ASN A 8 44.53 -2.67 20.27
C ASN A 8 43.44 -1.64 20.62
N ARG A 9 43.00 -0.83 19.65
CA ARG A 9 41.87 0.09 19.81
C ARG A 9 40.58 -0.71 19.89
N SER A 10 40.22 -1.00 21.13
CA SER A 10 38.95 -1.52 21.60
C SER A 10 37.74 -0.82 20.97
N GLY A 11 36.90 -1.61 20.30
CA GLY A 11 35.47 -1.71 20.58
C GLY A 11 34.67 -0.41 20.73
N GLN A 12 34.45 0.34 19.65
CA GLN A 12 33.21 1.11 19.54
C GLN A 12 32.10 0.18 19.06
N ARG A 13 31.37 -0.38 20.03
CA ARG A 13 30.00 -0.87 19.81
C ARG A 13 29.24 0.25 19.08
N ARG A 14 29.04 0.11 17.78
CA ARG A 14 28.01 0.87 17.06
C ARG A 14 26.71 0.61 17.79
N SER A 15 26.27 1.57 18.59
CA SER A 15 24.87 1.69 18.99
C SER A 15 24.07 1.44 17.72
N ARG A 16 23.35 0.32 17.65
CA ARG A 16 22.39 0.08 16.59
C ARG A 16 21.34 1.15 16.79
N ASN A 17 21.51 2.33 16.17
CA ASN A 17 20.47 3.34 16.08
C ASN A 17 19.23 2.58 15.63
N ARG A 18 18.25 2.44 16.54
CA ARG A 18 16.96 1.84 16.21
C ARG A 18 16.49 2.60 14.97
N ARG A 19 16.27 1.87 13.88
CA ARG A 19 15.80 2.49 12.64
C ARG A 19 14.51 3.22 13.01
N ARG A 20 14.54 4.55 12.89
CA ARG A 20 13.38 5.40 13.11
C ARG A 20 12.25 4.86 12.23
N TYR A 21 11.04 4.77 12.79
CA TYR A 21 9.86 4.48 11.99
C TYR A 21 9.66 5.58 10.93
N GLY A 22 9.09 5.20 9.78
CA GLY A 22 8.88 6.10 8.65
C GLY A 22 10.03 6.17 7.65
N GLY A 23 9.78 6.91 6.57
CA GLY A 23 10.77 7.27 5.56
C GLY A 23 11.61 8.50 5.94
N PRO A 24 12.39 9.02 4.98
CA PRO A 24 12.99 10.35 5.11
C PRO A 24 11.92 11.40 5.41
N ARG A 25 12.32 12.51 6.06
CA ARG A 25 11.39 13.61 6.36
C ARG A 25 10.82 14.21 5.07
N LYS A 26 9.52 14.45 5.04
CA LYS A 26 8.80 15.10 3.92
C LYS A 26 9.47 16.39 3.44
N ALA A 27 9.86 17.28 4.34
CA ALA A 27 10.54 18.54 3.99
C ALA A 27 11.82 18.31 3.16
N ASN A 28 12.64 17.34 3.56
CA ASN A 28 13.87 17.01 2.83
C ASN A 28 13.56 16.41 1.45
N LEU A 29 12.53 15.57 1.36
CA LEU A 29 12.12 14.99 0.09
C LEU A 29 11.61 16.09 -0.87
N MET A 30 10.78 17.01 -0.38
CA MET A 30 10.28 18.15 -1.16
C MET A 30 11.41 19.02 -1.71
N GLU A 31 12.42 19.30 -0.89
CA GLU A 31 13.60 20.07 -1.32
C GLU A 31 14.36 19.33 -2.43
N GLN A 32 14.57 18.02 -2.28
CA GLN A 32 15.32 17.20 -3.23
C GLN A 32 14.60 17.02 -4.57
N SER A 33 13.27 16.91 -4.56
CA SER A 33 12.46 16.66 -5.76
C SER A 33 11.75 17.90 -6.30
N LYS A 34 12.20 19.11 -5.94
CA LYS A 34 11.57 20.37 -6.37
C LYS A 34 11.48 20.49 -7.90
N LYS A 35 12.58 20.17 -8.60
CA LYS A 35 12.63 20.23 -10.07
C LYS A 35 11.67 19.21 -10.72
N GLU A 36 11.64 17.99 -10.19
CA GLU A 36 10.72 16.94 -10.67
C GLU A 36 9.25 17.37 -10.48
N LEU A 37 8.93 17.97 -9.32
CA LEU A 37 7.59 18.51 -9.06
C LEU A 37 7.21 19.59 -10.07
N GLU A 38 8.11 20.53 -10.37
CA GLU A 38 7.87 21.57 -11.38
C GLU A 38 7.62 20.96 -12.77
N GLU A 39 8.40 19.97 -13.18
CA GLU A 39 8.22 19.24 -14.44
C GLU A 39 6.88 18.48 -14.49
N HIS A 40 6.49 17.83 -13.40
CA HIS A 40 5.20 17.12 -13.31
C HIS A 40 4.01 18.10 -13.36
N ASN A 41 4.11 19.24 -12.67
CA ASN A 41 3.08 20.28 -12.67
C ASN A 41 2.94 20.92 -14.05
N GLN A 42 4.07 21.22 -14.71
CA GLN A 42 4.07 21.75 -16.07
C GLN A 42 3.41 20.76 -17.04
N ARG A 43 3.71 19.46 -16.93
CA ARG A 43 3.07 18.43 -17.76
C ARG A 43 1.55 18.41 -17.56
N ALA A 44 1.07 18.47 -16.32
CA ALA A 44 -0.36 18.51 -16.04
C ALA A 44 -1.05 19.77 -16.62
N ASN A 45 -0.38 20.92 -16.56
CA ASN A 45 -0.91 22.17 -17.08
C ASN A 45 -0.89 22.25 -18.62
N LEU A 46 0.03 21.55 -19.29
CA LEU A 46 0.14 21.56 -20.75
C LEU A 46 -0.53 20.37 -21.42
N ARG A 47 -1.18 19.48 -20.67
CA ARG A 47 -1.71 18.20 -21.20
C ARG A 47 -2.77 18.34 -22.29
N PHE A 48 -3.39 19.51 -22.44
CA PHE A 48 -4.38 19.82 -23.48
C PHE A 48 -3.80 20.64 -24.65
N ASP A 49 -2.55 21.10 -24.56
CA ASP A 49 -1.87 21.89 -25.59
C ASP A 49 -1.05 20.96 -26.50
N TYR A 50 -1.75 20.19 -27.34
CA TYR A 50 -1.12 19.15 -28.18
C TYR A 50 -0.14 19.72 -29.21
N GLU A 51 -0.38 20.94 -29.69
CA GLU A 51 0.54 21.64 -30.60
C GLU A 51 1.89 21.89 -29.92
N ARG A 52 1.86 22.31 -28.65
CA ARG A 52 3.06 22.56 -27.88
C ARG A 52 3.73 21.28 -27.37
N THR A 53 2.97 20.30 -26.90
CA THR A 53 3.53 19.05 -26.35
C THR A 53 3.96 18.07 -27.44
N GLY A 54 3.37 18.17 -28.64
CA GLY A 54 3.57 17.24 -29.76
C GLY A 54 2.99 15.84 -29.50
N VAL A 55 2.20 15.65 -28.43
CA VAL A 55 1.66 14.36 -28.00
C VAL A 55 0.24 14.55 -27.48
N GLN A 56 -0.69 13.73 -27.94
CA GLN A 56 -2.01 13.56 -27.33
C GLN A 56 -1.92 12.48 -26.24
N PRO A 57 -2.10 12.81 -24.95
CA PRO A 57 -2.13 11.82 -23.88
C PRO A 57 -3.31 10.85 -24.02
N VAL A 58 -3.11 9.61 -23.58
CA VAL A 58 -4.15 8.57 -23.64
C VAL A 58 -5.40 8.99 -22.86
N GLY A 59 -6.58 8.79 -23.45
CA GLY A 59 -7.88 9.06 -22.82
C GLY A 59 -8.32 10.53 -22.83
N LEU A 60 -7.54 11.44 -23.43
CA LEU A 60 -7.96 12.83 -23.65
C LEU A 60 -8.62 12.99 -25.04
N PRO A 61 -9.59 13.91 -25.19
CA PRO A 61 -10.32 14.09 -26.44
C PRO A 61 -9.42 14.58 -27.59
N ASP A 62 -9.77 14.22 -28.82
CA ASP A 62 -9.02 14.63 -30.04
C ASP A 62 -8.97 16.15 -30.21
N ALA A 63 -10.03 16.85 -29.81
CA ALA A 63 -10.14 18.30 -29.88
C ALA A 63 -10.48 18.87 -28.48
N PRO A 64 -9.50 19.33 -27.69
CA PRO A 64 -9.71 19.85 -26.34
C PRO A 64 -10.24 21.30 -26.31
N GLY A 65 -11.11 21.67 -27.25
CA GLY A 65 -11.54 23.06 -27.50
C GLY A 65 -12.35 23.74 -26.38
N ASP A 66 -12.86 22.98 -25.40
CA ASP A 66 -13.78 23.47 -24.37
C ASP A 66 -13.29 23.21 -22.93
N VAL A 67 -11.98 23.05 -22.71
CA VAL A 67 -11.42 22.75 -21.38
C VAL A 67 -11.69 23.90 -20.41
N LYS A 68 -12.34 23.58 -19.28
CA LYS A 68 -12.63 24.53 -18.18
C LYS A 68 -11.56 24.43 -17.10
N SER A 69 -11.56 25.40 -16.18
CA SER A 69 -10.69 25.41 -15.01
C SER A 69 -11.50 25.40 -13.73
N PHE A 70 -11.11 24.53 -12.81
CA PHE A 70 -11.70 24.37 -11.48
C PHE A 70 -10.59 24.41 -10.42
N SER A 71 -10.86 25.07 -9.29
CA SER A 71 -9.95 25.12 -8.14
C SER A 71 -10.71 24.78 -6.87
N PHE A 72 -10.14 23.89 -6.07
CA PHE A 72 -10.76 23.38 -4.86
C PHE A 72 -9.81 23.51 -3.65
N GLU A 73 -10.37 23.91 -2.52
CA GLU A 73 -9.74 23.74 -1.22
C GLU A 73 -10.17 22.39 -0.62
N TRP A 74 -9.20 21.54 -0.32
CA TRP A 74 -9.43 20.19 0.21
C TRP A 74 -8.72 20.03 1.54
N LYS A 75 -9.47 20.27 2.63
CA LYS A 75 -8.94 20.15 3.99
C LYS A 75 -8.73 18.67 4.33
N CYS A 76 -7.52 18.34 4.77
CA CYS A 76 -7.13 17.01 5.24
C CYS A 76 -6.70 17.05 6.71
N GLU A 77 -6.80 15.91 7.39
CA GLU A 77 -6.38 15.72 8.78
C GLU A 77 -5.42 14.51 8.86
N PRO A 78 -4.16 14.66 8.40
CA PRO A 78 -3.22 13.57 8.38
C PRO A 78 -2.77 13.17 9.79
N VAL A 79 -2.47 11.89 9.97
CA VAL A 79 -1.93 11.35 11.23
C VAL A 79 -0.48 11.79 11.39
N SER A 80 -0.10 12.25 12.59
CA SER A 80 1.28 12.66 12.83
C SER A 80 2.25 11.47 12.73
N LEU A 81 3.45 11.68 12.18
CA LEU A 81 4.46 10.63 12.05
C LEU A 81 4.90 10.10 13.42
N LEU A 82 4.88 10.97 14.43
CA LEU A 82 5.20 10.60 15.80
C LEU A 82 4.18 9.58 16.34
N ASP A 83 2.89 9.86 16.19
CA ASP A 83 1.84 8.98 16.69
C ASP A 83 1.71 7.71 15.86
N GLU A 84 1.84 7.82 14.53
CA GLU A 84 1.95 6.65 13.64
C GLU A 84 3.11 5.74 14.09
N GLY A 85 4.25 6.33 14.45
CA GLY A 85 5.41 5.59 14.96
C GLY A 85 5.13 4.87 16.27
N LYS A 86 4.46 5.52 17.24
CA LYS A 86 4.04 4.86 18.50
C LYS A 86 3.08 3.71 18.22
N MET A 87 2.10 3.93 17.34
CA MET A 87 1.13 2.91 16.98
C MET A 87 1.78 1.73 16.25
N ALA A 88 2.72 2.00 15.34
CA ALA A 88 3.46 0.96 14.62
C ALA A 88 4.26 0.03 15.55
N GLU A 89 4.83 0.56 16.64
CA GLU A 89 5.50 -0.25 17.66
C GLU A 89 4.52 -1.11 18.47
N PHE A 90 3.27 -0.66 18.62
CA PHE A 90 2.24 -1.32 19.43
C PHE A 90 1.44 -2.40 18.68
N VAL A 91 1.08 -2.14 17.42
CA VAL A 91 0.11 -2.99 16.68
C VAL A 91 0.69 -4.31 16.17
N VAL A 92 2.02 -4.42 16.02
CA VAL A 92 2.67 -5.64 15.54
C VAL A 92 3.26 -6.43 16.69
N ARG A 93 2.73 -7.64 16.94
CA ARG A 93 3.29 -8.60 17.90
C ARG A 93 3.93 -9.80 17.20
N LYS A 94 4.87 -10.44 17.90
CA LYS A 94 5.55 -11.65 17.41
C LYS A 94 4.53 -12.79 17.27
N GLY A 95 4.50 -13.44 16.12
CA GLY A 95 3.62 -14.58 15.84
C GLY A 95 2.15 -14.22 15.58
N GLU A 96 1.80 -12.94 15.59
CA GLU A 96 0.43 -12.46 15.41
C GLU A 96 0.22 -12.05 13.94
N PHE A 97 -0.07 -13.04 13.08
CA PHE A 97 -0.33 -12.83 11.65
C PHE A 97 -1.80 -13.08 11.25
N GLY A 98 -2.59 -13.64 12.16
CA GLY A 98 -4.00 -13.95 11.95
C GLY A 98 -4.94 -12.83 12.35
N TRP A 99 -6.21 -13.20 12.45
CA TRP A 99 -7.28 -12.38 13.01
C TRP A 99 -6.96 -11.97 14.44
N LEU A 100 -7.45 -10.79 14.80
CA LEU A 100 -7.45 -10.31 16.17
C LEU A 100 -8.75 -10.75 16.82
N ASP A 101 -8.67 -11.21 18.06
CA ASP A 101 -9.85 -11.31 18.92
C ASP A 101 -10.31 -9.91 19.34
N ASP A 102 -11.55 -9.82 19.82
CA ASP A 102 -12.19 -8.55 20.22
C ASP A 102 -11.37 -7.85 21.32
N ASP A 103 -10.84 -8.61 22.28
CA ASP A 103 -9.97 -8.09 23.34
C ASP A 103 -8.74 -7.36 22.78
N ARG A 104 -8.08 -7.93 21.75
CA ARG A 104 -6.92 -7.30 21.12
C ARG A 104 -7.31 -6.11 20.25
N VAL A 105 -8.48 -6.11 19.63
CA VAL A 105 -9.02 -4.94 18.92
C VAL A 105 -9.29 -3.80 19.91
N ASP A 106 -9.92 -4.10 21.04
CA ASP A 106 -10.18 -3.13 22.11
C ASP A 106 -8.89 -2.58 22.71
N GLU A 107 -7.86 -3.42 22.86
CA GLU A 107 -6.53 -2.98 23.29
C GLU A 107 -5.93 -1.95 22.33
N ILE A 108 -6.05 -2.18 21.01
CA ILE A 108 -5.60 -1.25 19.97
C ILE A 108 -6.43 0.04 20.02
N ALA A 109 -7.74 -0.07 20.12
CA ALA A 109 -8.63 1.09 20.22
C ALA A 109 -8.32 1.93 21.46
N HIS A 110 -8.06 1.31 22.60
CA HIS A 110 -7.68 2.01 23.83
C HIS A 110 -6.32 2.73 23.68
N PHE A 111 -5.32 2.07 23.09
CA PHE A 111 -4.01 2.67 22.84
C PHE A 111 -4.08 3.83 21.83
N ALA A 112 -5.06 3.80 20.91
CA ALA A 112 -5.29 4.83 19.91
C ALA A 112 -5.89 6.13 20.49
N LYS A 113 -6.68 6.07 21.57
CA LYS A 113 -7.42 7.21 22.15
C LYS A 113 -6.61 8.51 22.35
N PRO A 114 -5.38 8.48 22.91
CA PRO A 114 -4.59 9.70 23.12
C PRO A 114 -3.79 10.14 21.87
N LEU A 115 -3.92 9.44 20.75
CA LEU A 115 -3.14 9.66 19.53
C LEU A 115 -4.01 10.25 18.42
N SER A 116 -3.37 10.85 17.42
CA SER A 116 -4.03 11.31 16.19
C SER A 116 -4.48 10.19 15.23
N ILE A 117 -4.33 8.92 15.63
CA ILE A 117 -4.65 7.75 14.79
C ILE A 117 -5.87 7.02 15.34
N SER A 118 -6.84 6.68 14.49
CA SER A 118 -8.03 5.91 14.87
C SER A 118 -7.76 4.41 14.95
N ALA A 119 -8.70 3.63 15.52
CA ALA A 119 -8.61 2.17 15.56
C ALA A 119 -8.56 1.56 14.15
N ASP A 120 -9.40 2.03 13.22
CA ASP A 120 -9.41 1.56 11.83
C ASP A 120 -8.09 1.85 11.11
N GLN A 121 -7.55 3.06 11.30
CA GLN A 121 -6.23 3.43 10.78
C GLN A 121 -5.13 2.54 11.37
N ALA A 122 -5.20 2.22 12.66
CA ALA A 122 -4.25 1.34 13.34
C ALA A 122 -4.30 -0.11 12.82
N LEU A 123 -5.50 -0.65 12.58
CA LEU A 123 -5.69 -1.98 11.98
C LEU A 123 -5.18 -2.03 10.53
N SER A 124 -5.41 -0.96 9.77
CA SER A 124 -4.88 -0.81 8.41
C SER A 124 -3.34 -0.69 8.42
N LEU A 125 -2.77 0.09 9.34
CA LEU A 125 -1.32 0.20 9.57
C LEU A 125 -0.70 -1.15 9.94
N ARG A 126 -1.34 -1.92 10.84
CA ARG A 126 -0.92 -3.29 11.19
C ARG A 126 -0.80 -4.15 9.95
N SER A 127 -1.82 -4.13 9.09
CA SER A 127 -1.85 -4.89 7.85
C SER A 127 -0.69 -4.51 6.92
N ALA A 128 -0.43 -3.21 6.75
CA ALA A 128 0.70 -2.69 5.99
C ALA A 128 2.07 -3.18 6.53
N LEU A 129 2.24 -3.14 7.86
CA LEU A 129 3.46 -3.55 8.54
C LEU A 129 3.70 -5.05 8.46
N LEU A 130 2.66 -5.86 8.62
CA LEU A 130 2.76 -7.32 8.50
C LEU A 130 3.09 -7.74 7.06
N GLN A 131 2.52 -7.08 6.05
CA GLN A 131 2.92 -7.27 4.65
C GLN A 131 4.40 -6.94 4.44
N GLN A 132 4.87 -5.79 4.94
CA GLN A 132 6.29 -5.39 4.83
C GLN A 132 7.21 -6.41 5.53
N LYS A 133 6.87 -6.79 6.77
CA LYS A 133 7.60 -7.79 7.56
C LYS A 133 7.74 -9.10 6.80
N THR A 134 6.65 -9.53 6.16
CA THR A 134 6.60 -10.75 5.35
C THR A 134 7.52 -10.67 4.13
N VAL A 135 7.41 -9.60 3.34
CA VAL A 135 8.18 -9.44 2.10
C VAL A 135 9.68 -9.30 2.40
N TYR A 136 10.05 -8.46 3.36
CA TYR A 136 11.46 -8.22 3.68
C TYR A 136 12.07 -9.35 4.52
N GLY A 137 11.26 -10.13 5.24
CA GLY A 137 11.70 -11.29 6.01
C GLY A 137 11.85 -12.58 5.20
N HIS A 138 11.37 -12.62 3.95
CA HIS A 138 11.28 -13.85 3.16
C HIS A 138 12.62 -14.60 3.02
N GLN A 139 13.72 -13.89 2.69
CA GLN A 139 15.04 -14.52 2.57
C GLN A 139 15.53 -15.09 3.91
N ALA A 140 15.27 -14.39 5.01
CA ALA A 140 15.65 -14.86 6.34
C ALA A 140 14.87 -16.13 6.73
N MET A 141 13.60 -16.23 6.33
CA MET A 141 12.80 -17.45 6.49
C MET A 141 13.38 -18.60 5.67
N GLN A 142 13.66 -18.37 4.37
CA GLN A 142 14.23 -19.40 3.49
C GLN A 142 15.54 -19.96 4.04
N ASN A 143 16.42 -19.10 4.57
CA ASN A 143 17.68 -19.51 5.17
C ASN A 143 17.50 -20.44 6.40
N ARG A 144 16.32 -20.39 7.04
CA ARG A 144 15.94 -21.26 8.17
C ARG A 144 15.10 -22.47 7.74
N GLY A 145 14.83 -22.65 6.45
CA GLY A 145 13.92 -23.67 5.93
C GLY A 145 14.23 -25.09 6.42
N ARG A 146 15.50 -25.50 6.38
CA ARG A 146 15.94 -26.82 6.90
C ARG A 146 15.59 -27.04 8.37
N GLN A 147 15.73 -26.00 9.21
CA GLN A 147 15.40 -26.10 10.64
C GLN A 147 13.87 -26.12 10.83
N ILE A 148 13.13 -25.28 10.10
CA ILE A 148 11.65 -25.27 10.12
C ILE A 148 11.12 -26.67 9.76
N HIS A 149 11.65 -27.29 8.71
CA HIS A 149 11.26 -28.63 8.28
C HIS A 149 11.64 -29.71 9.30
N ARG A 150 12.80 -29.58 9.98
CA ARG A 150 13.19 -30.49 11.06
C ARG A 150 12.20 -30.45 12.22
N ASP A 151 11.85 -29.25 12.67
CA ASP A 151 10.90 -29.06 13.76
C ASP A 151 9.49 -29.57 13.39
N TYR A 152 9.07 -29.37 12.14
CA TYR A 152 7.83 -29.95 11.61
C TYR A 152 7.84 -31.49 11.66
N LYS A 153 8.96 -32.12 11.29
CA LYS A 153 9.13 -33.58 11.42
C LYS A 153 9.09 -34.07 12.87
N GLN A 154 9.49 -33.23 13.82
CA GLN A 154 9.42 -33.52 15.25
C GLN A 154 8.01 -33.34 15.85
N GLY A 155 7.02 -32.96 15.03
CA GLY A 155 5.62 -32.91 15.43
C GLY A 155 5.06 -31.50 15.64
N MET A 156 5.87 -30.44 15.50
CA MET A 156 5.32 -29.07 15.55
C MET A 156 4.39 -28.82 14.37
N THR A 157 3.26 -28.17 14.65
CA THR A 157 2.28 -27.72 13.65
C THR A 157 2.77 -26.46 12.93
N VAL A 158 2.18 -26.15 11.77
CA VAL A 158 2.49 -24.94 11.00
C VAL A 158 2.22 -23.68 11.82
N VAL A 159 1.14 -23.64 12.60
CA VAL A 159 0.78 -22.47 13.43
C VAL A 159 1.79 -22.27 14.57
N GLU A 160 2.25 -23.35 15.22
CA GLU A 160 3.31 -23.25 16.23
C GLU A 160 4.63 -22.78 15.63
N LEU A 161 4.97 -23.29 14.44
CA LEU A 161 6.17 -22.87 13.71
C LEU A 161 6.09 -21.39 13.28
N SER A 162 4.91 -20.92 12.85
CA SER A 162 4.64 -19.51 12.58
C SER A 162 4.94 -18.64 13.80
N LYS A 163 4.41 -19.00 14.98
CA LYS A 163 4.67 -18.28 16.24
C LYS A 163 6.15 -18.34 16.65
N LYS A 164 6.79 -19.50 16.51
CA LYS A 164 8.19 -19.72 16.88
C LYS A 164 9.14 -18.89 16.02
N TYR A 165 8.98 -18.97 14.71
CA TYR A 165 9.87 -18.36 13.72
C TYR A 165 9.47 -16.95 13.29
N ASP A 166 8.27 -16.52 13.67
CA ASP A 166 7.70 -15.19 13.41
C ASP A 166 7.52 -14.88 11.91
N PHE A 167 6.87 -15.80 11.21
CA PHE A 167 6.50 -15.66 9.80
C PHE A 167 5.06 -16.13 9.57
N PRO A 168 4.35 -15.61 8.54
CA PRO A 168 2.97 -16.02 8.28
C PRO A 168 2.81 -17.54 8.11
N PRO A 169 1.74 -18.15 8.67
CA PRO A 169 1.50 -19.60 8.58
C PRO A 169 1.57 -20.16 7.16
N MET A 170 0.98 -19.49 6.17
CA MET A 170 1.02 -19.97 4.78
C MET A 170 2.43 -19.95 4.20
N ASN A 171 3.27 -19.02 4.63
CA ASN A 171 4.66 -18.95 4.19
C ASN A 171 5.51 -20.05 4.83
N ILE A 172 5.27 -20.35 6.11
CA ILE A 172 5.88 -21.51 6.79
C ILE A 172 5.48 -22.80 6.06
N PHE A 173 4.19 -22.99 5.77
CA PHE A 173 3.70 -24.17 5.06
C PHE A 173 4.34 -24.32 3.68
N ARG A 174 4.37 -23.25 2.88
CA ARG A 174 5.06 -23.24 1.56
C ARG A 174 6.54 -23.56 1.70
N GLN A 175 7.22 -23.06 2.74
CA GLN A 175 8.63 -23.37 3.00
C GLN A 175 8.81 -24.85 3.32
N ILE A 176 7.96 -25.45 4.16
CA ILE A 176 7.99 -26.88 4.48
C ILE A 176 7.85 -27.71 3.20
N LEU A 177 6.87 -27.41 2.35
CA LEU A 177 6.68 -28.11 1.07
C LEU A 177 7.90 -27.97 0.15
N SER A 178 8.51 -26.80 0.10
CA SER A 178 9.75 -26.58 -0.66
C SER A 178 10.90 -27.45 -0.13
N GLU A 179 11.06 -27.56 1.19
CA GLU A 179 12.08 -28.43 1.83
C GLU A 179 11.78 -29.92 1.67
N LYS A 180 10.53 -30.29 1.35
CA LYS A 180 10.13 -31.63 0.92
C LYS A 180 10.41 -31.89 -0.56
N GLY A 181 11.04 -30.95 -1.27
CA GLY A 181 11.42 -31.09 -2.68
C GLY A 181 10.30 -30.73 -3.67
N TRP A 182 9.23 -30.07 -3.23
CA TRP A 182 8.16 -29.68 -4.15
C TRP A 182 8.56 -28.45 -4.98
N SER A 183 8.24 -28.48 -6.28
CA SER A 183 8.44 -27.33 -7.15
C SER A 183 7.45 -26.20 -6.83
N LYS A 184 7.80 -24.95 -7.16
CA LYS A 184 6.90 -23.80 -6.98
C LYS A 184 5.57 -23.97 -7.71
N SER A 185 5.56 -24.58 -8.91
CA SER A 185 4.33 -24.86 -9.66
C SER A 185 3.45 -25.86 -8.92
N LYS A 186 4.03 -26.98 -8.47
CA LYS A 186 3.32 -28.01 -7.71
C LYS A 186 2.69 -27.43 -6.44
N ILE A 187 3.44 -26.63 -5.69
CA ILE A 187 2.91 -25.96 -4.48
C ILE A 187 1.73 -25.05 -4.84
N LYS A 188 1.86 -24.23 -5.89
CA LYS A 188 0.80 -23.31 -6.32
C LYS A 188 -0.47 -24.07 -6.74
N GLU A 189 -0.33 -25.15 -7.50
CA GLU A 189 -1.44 -25.98 -7.95
C GLU A 189 -2.12 -26.72 -6.79
N SER A 190 -1.34 -27.28 -5.85
CA SER A 190 -1.90 -27.97 -4.68
C SER A 190 -2.58 -27.01 -3.71
N VAL A 191 -2.09 -25.77 -3.54
CA VAL A 191 -2.80 -24.77 -2.73
C VAL A 191 -4.14 -24.37 -3.36
N ARG A 192 -4.26 -24.37 -4.69
CA ARG A 192 -5.55 -24.12 -5.39
C ARG A 192 -6.47 -25.33 -5.40
N ALA A 193 -5.93 -26.53 -5.23
CA ALA A 193 -6.66 -27.79 -5.15
C ALA A 193 -6.20 -28.58 -3.92
N PRO A 194 -6.54 -28.13 -2.70
CA PRO A 194 -5.96 -28.68 -1.47
C PRO A 194 -6.38 -30.13 -1.19
N SER A 195 -7.31 -30.71 -1.96
CA SER A 195 -7.59 -32.16 -1.97
C SER A 195 -6.39 -33.02 -2.41
N LYS A 196 -5.36 -32.42 -3.02
CA LYS A 196 -4.12 -33.11 -3.42
C LYS A 196 -3.11 -33.29 -2.28
N PHE A 197 -3.36 -32.74 -1.10
CA PHE A 197 -2.51 -32.94 0.06
C PHE A 197 -2.76 -34.30 0.72
N SER A 198 -1.75 -34.83 1.41
CA SER A 198 -1.97 -35.92 2.37
C SER A 198 -2.88 -35.43 3.51
N GLU A 199 -3.40 -36.34 4.32
CA GLU A 199 -4.24 -35.99 5.47
C GLU A 199 -3.57 -34.97 6.42
N ARG A 200 -2.29 -35.21 6.77
CA ARG A 200 -1.55 -34.27 7.63
C ARG A 200 -1.35 -32.92 6.96
N GLU A 201 -0.86 -32.90 5.72
CA GLU A 201 -0.63 -31.63 5.02
C GLU A 201 -1.93 -30.87 4.74
N ARG A 202 -3.05 -31.58 4.58
CA ARG A 202 -4.38 -30.98 4.45
C ARG A 202 -4.78 -30.27 5.73
N LYS A 203 -4.70 -30.95 6.88
CA LYS A 203 -5.01 -30.36 8.18
C LYS A 203 -4.13 -29.15 8.49
N GLU A 204 -2.84 -29.24 8.18
CA GLU A 204 -1.89 -28.15 8.39
C GLU A 204 -2.11 -26.97 7.41
N PHE A 205 -2.54 -27.26 6.18
CA PHE A 205 -2.95 -26.23 5.22
C PHE A 205 -4.19 -25.50 5.71
N ASP A 206 -5.25 -26.21 6.10
CA ASP A 206 -6.52 -25.61 6.54
C ASP A 206 -6.28 -24.73 7.79
N ALA A 207 -5.53 -25.23 8.78
CA ALA A 207 -5.17 -24.46 9.98
C ALA A 207 -4.27 -23.24 9.67
N ALA A 208 -3.38 -23.35 8.69
CA ALA A 208 -2.55 -22.23 8.26
C ALA A 208 -3.36 -21.18 7.50
N GLU A 209 -4.33 -21.63 6.69
CA GLU A 209 -5.19 -20.76 5.89
C GLU A 209 -6.07 -19.89 6.80
N GLU A 210 -6.68 -20.51 7.81
CA GLU A 210 -7.50 -19.84 8.84
C GLU A 210 -6.69 -18.84 9.68
N ALA A 211 -5.44 -19.18 9.99
CA ALA A 211 -4.58 -18.36 10.86
C ALA A 211 -3.76 -17.28 10.13
N ASP A 212 -3.86 -17.13 8.80
CA ASP A 212 -3.02 -16.22 8.01
C ASP A 212 -3.83 -15.16 7.26
N ARG A 213 -4.15 -14.06 7.95
CA ARG A 213 -4.86 -12.91 7.37
C ARG A 213 -4.01 -12.14 6.35
N VAL A 214 -2.69 -12.19 6.47
CA VAL A 214 -1.76 -11.44 5.61
C VAL A 214 -1.69 -12.05 4.22
N SER A 215 -1.72 -13.38 4.15
CA SER A 215 -1.72 -14.13 2.90
C SER A 215 -3.14 -14.31 2.33
N ASN A 216 -4.17 -14.36 3.19
CA ASN A 216 -5.56 -14.66 2.82
C ASN A 216 -6.52 -13.53 3.23
N VAL A 217 -6.36 -12.35 2.62
CA VAL A 217 -7.33 -11.26 2.75
C VAL A 217 -8.57 -11.63 1.94
N ASP A 218 -9.76 -11.63 2.55
CA ASP A 218 -11.02 -11.65 1.78
C ASP A 218 -11.14 -10.37 0.97
N GLN A 219 -11.02 -10.54 -0.34
CA GLN A 219 -10.96 -9.44 -1.30
C GLN A 219 -12.36 -8.98 -1.70
N SER A 220 -13.40 -9.79 -1.54
CA SER A 220 -14.72 -9.54 -2.13
C SER A 220 -15.43 -8.32 -1.51
N GLU A 221 -15.61 -8.30 -0.20
CA GLU A 221 -16.20 -7.17 0.55
C GLU A 221 -15.33 -5.91 0.44
N THR A 222 -14.00 -6.09 0.48
CA THR A 222 -13.02 -5.01 0.33
C THR A 222 -13.14 -4.35 -1.06
N HIS A 223 -13.37 -5.13 -2.11
CA HIS A 223 -13.55 -4.61 -3.47
C HIS A 223 -14.85 -3.82 -3.60
N LEU A 224 -15.97 -4.34 -3.09
CA LEU A 224 -17.26 -3.63 -3.14
C LEU A 224 -17.20 -2.26 -2.46
N ARG A 225 -16.51 -2.16 -1.31
CA ARG A 225 -16.33 -0.89 -0.60
C ARG A 225 -15.32 0.03 -1.28
N ALA A 226 -14.33 -0.51 -1.97
CA ALA A 226 -13.40 0.26 -2.79
C ALA A 226 -14.12 0.88 -4.01
N ASP A 227 -14.86 0.07 -4.76
CA ASP A 227 -15.64 0.52 -5.93
C ASP A 227 -16.68 1.58 -5.56
N ALA A 228 -17.33 1.41 -4.41
CA ALA A 228 -18.27 2.39 -3.89
C ALA A 228 -17.59 3.70 -3.47
N PHE A 229 -16.40 3.62 -2.88
CA PHE A 229 -15.61 4.81 -2.55
C PHE A 229 -15.12 5.56 -3.79
N GLU A 230 -14.66 4.85 -4.82
CA GLU A 230 -14.30 5.42 -6.13
C GLU A 230 -15.50 6.14 -6.77
N THR A 231 -16.69 5.53 -6.68
CA THR A 231 -17.94 6.10 -7.18
C THR A 231 -18.28 7.41 -6.49
N ILE A 232 -18.33 7.43 -5.15
CA ILE A 232 -18.61 8.64 -4.35
C ILE A 232 -17.64 9.77 -4.69
N LEU A 233 -16.35 9.43 -4.84
CA LEU A 233 -15.33 10.39 -5.18
C LEU A 233 -15.53 10.97 -6.58
N ALA A 234 -15.85 10.15 -7.58
CA ALA A 234 -16.12 10.61 -8.93
C ALA A 234 -17.40 11.47 -9.00
N ASP A 235 -18.47 11.01 -8.34
CA ASP A 235 -19.75 11.72 -8.26
C ASP A 235 -19.56 13.12 -7.67
N TRP A 236 -18.76 13.25 -6.59
CA TRP A 236 -18.47 14.55 -5.98
C TRP A 236 -17.91 15.56 -6.99
N PHE A 237 -16.95 15.17 -7.83
CA PHE A 237 -16.37 16.07 -8.85
C PHE A 237 -17.35 16.37 -9.99
N GLU A 238 -18.11 15.37 -10.44
CA GLU A 238 -19.13 15.55 -11.48
C GLU A 238 -20.26 16.50 -11.02
N GLU A 239 -20.66 16.43 -9.76
CA GLU A 239 -21.62 17.35 -9.13
C GLU A 239 -21.12 18.80 -9.10
N GLN A 240 -19.80 19.02 -9.01
CA GLN A 240 -19.19 20.34 -9.17
C GLN A 240 -19.08 20.79 -10.64
N GLY A 241 -19.53 19.95 -11.59
CA GLY A 241 -19.51 20.23 -13.02
C GLY A 241 -18.18 19.90 -13.73
N VAL A 242 -17.26 19.20 -13.05
CA VAL A 242 -15.99 18.75 -13.64
C VAL A 242 -16.23 17.59 -14.58
N ARG A 243 -15.72 17.66 -15.81
CA ARG A 243 -15.75 16.51 -16.73
C ARG A 243 -14.60 15.57 -16.42
N LEU A 244 -14.91 14.28 -16.38
CA LEU A 244 -13.92 13.24 -16.10
C LEU A 244 -14.22 11.95 -16.87
N ARG A 245 -13.21 11.09 -16.93
CA ARG A 245 -13.32 9.69 -17.32
C ARG A 245 -13.13 8.82 -16.09
N ARG A 246 -14.01 7.85 -15.89
CA ARG A 246 -13.87 6.82 -14.84
C ARG A 246 -13.06 5.63 -15.35
N GLN A 247 -12.46 4.83 -14.45
CA GLN A 247 -11.67 3.66 -14.83
C GLN A 247 -12.35 2.70 -15.83
N PRO A 248 -13.64 2.33 -15.69
CA PRO A 248 -14.29 1.40 -16.61
C PRO A 248 -14.36 1.92 -18.04
N GLU A 249 -14.49 3.24 -18.21
CA GLU A 249 -14.51 3.91 -19.51
C GLU A 249 -13.13 3.86 -20.15
N LEU A 250 -12.07 4.19 -19.40
CA LEU A 250 -10.69 4.12 -19.86
C LEU A 250 -10.28 2.70 -20.27
N VAL A 251 -10.70 1.69 -19.50
CA VAL A 251 -10.49 0.28 -19.83
C VAL A 251 -11.14 -0.06 -21.17
N LYS A 252 -12.39 0.37 -21.38
CA LYS A 252 -13.14 0.10 -22.61
C LYS A 252 -12.51 0.79 -23.82
N GLU A 253 -12.20 2.08 -23.70
CA GLU A 253 -11.59 2.89 -24.77
C GLU A 253 -10.22 2.34 -25.17
N GLN A 254 -9.32 2.11 -24.22
CA GLN A 254 -7.97 1.60 -24.51
C GLN A 254 -7.98 0.15 -25.02
N SER A 255 -8.93 -0.67 -24.58
CA SER A 255 -9.08 -2.02 -25.13
C SER A 255 -9.51 -1.99 -26.59
N ALA A 256 -10.36 -1.04 -26.98
CA ALA A 256 -10.78 -0.87 -28.37
C ALA A 256 -9.66 -0.30 -29.26
N GLU A 257 -8.91 0.70 -28.76
CA GLU A 257 -7.89 1.40 -29.54
C GLU A 257 -6.54 0.69 -29.57
N ILE A 258 -6.11 0.13 -28.43
CA ILE A 258 -4.75 -0.40 -28.20
C ILE A 258 -4.78 -1.92 -27.99
N GLY A 259 -5.96 -2.54 -27.89
CA GLY A 259 -6.14 -3.97 -27.67
C GLY A 259 -5.96 -4.42 -26.21
N ARG A 260 -5.63 -3.50 -25.29
CA ARG A 260 -5.55 -3.76 -23.84
C ARG A 260 -5.54 -2.47 -23.02
N PRO A 261 -5.97 -2.51 -21.75
CA PRO A 261 -5.75 -1.41 -20.80
C PRO A 261 -4.25 -1.18 -20.57
N LYS A 262 -3.81 0.08 -20.66
CA LYS A 262 -2.42 0.52 -20.47
C LYS A 262 -2.27 1.36 -19.20
N VAL A 263 -3.09 2.40 -19.04
CA VAL A 263 -3.04 3.35 -17.92
C VAL A 263 -4.46 3.77 -17.53
N THR A 264 -4.91 3.37 -16.35
CA THR A 264 -6.32 3.50 -15.95
C THR A 264 -6.38 3.96 -14.49
N PRO A 265 -6.15 5.25 -14.19
CA PRO A 265 -6.48 5.81 -12.88
C PRO A 265 -7.99 5.68 -12.65
N ASP A 266 -8.41 5.85 -11.39
CA ASP A 266 -9.82 5.74 -11.04
C ASP A 266 -10.63 6.91 -11.62
N ILE A 267 -9.99 8.09 -11.65
CA ILE A 267 -10.49 9.30 -12.30
C ILE A 267 -9.39 9.92 -13.18
N LEU A 268 -9.73 10.24 -14.43
CA LEU A 268 -8.94 11.11 -15.31
C LEU A 268 -9.75 12.37 -15.61
N PHE A 269 -9.26 13.55 -15.21
CA PHE A 269 -9.98 14.79 -15.48
C PHE A 269 -9.83 15.22 -16.94
N LEU A 270 -10.93 15.67 -17.54
CA LEU A 270 -10.99 16.27 -18.87
C LEU A 270 -11.03 17.81 -18.83
N ASP A 271 -10.88 18.37 -17.63
CA ASP A 271 -10.77 19.80 -17.36
C ASP A 271 -9.48 20.10 -16.56
N HIS A 272 -9.05 21.35 -16.51
CA HIS A 272 -8.01 21.76 -15.56
C HIS A 272 -8.58 21.74 -14.15
N VAL A 273 -7.98 20.92 -13.28
CA VAL A 273 -8.34 20.85 -11.87
C VAL A 273 -7.11 21.21 -11.04
N GLU A 274 -7.30 22.12 -10.10
CA GLU A 274 -6.33 22.46 -9.07
C GLU A 274 -6.91 22.11 -7.70
N ILE A 275 -6.12 21.44 -6.86
CA ILE A 275 -6.50 21.15 -5.47
C ILE A 275 -5.38 21.65 -4.56
N ASN A 276 -5.71 22.52 -3.61
CA ASN A 276 -4.74 23.12 -2.68
C ASN A 276 -3.54 23.77 -3.40
N GLY A 277 -3.79 24.45 -4.53
CA GLY A 277 -2.73 25.11 -5.32
C GLY A 277 -1.84 24.17 -6.14
N GLN A 278 -2.20 22.89 -6.27
CA GLN A 278 -1.47 21.92 -7.10
C GLN A 278 -2.34 21.43 -8.27
N PRO A 279 -1.79 21.35 -9.50
CA PRO A 279 -2.53 20.78 -10.62
C PRO A 279 -2.74 19.28 -10.43
N VAL A 280 -3.96 18.83 -10.65
CA VAL A 280 -4.39 17.43 -10.49
C VAL A 280 -5.00 16.97 -11.80
N ALA A 281 -4.27 16.16 -12.56
CA ALA A 281 -4.71 15.62 -13.84
C ALA A 281 -5.55 14.34 -13.69
N TRP A 282 -5.28 13.56 -12.64
CA TRP A 282 -5.88 12.26 -12.37
C TRP A 282 -5.97 12.04 -10.85
N ILE A 283 -6.88 11.15 -10.44
CA ILE A 283 -6.99 10.69 -9.05
C ILE A 283 -7.03 9.16 -9.01
N ASP A 284 -6.34 8.59 -8.03
CA ASP A 284 -6.42 7.16 -7.69
C ASP A 284 -6.88 7.05 -6.22
N ALA A 285 -7.95 6.31 -5.99
CA ALA A 285 -8.60 6.18 -4.69
C ALA A 285 -8.05 4.95 -3.95
N LYS A 286 -7.77 5.10 -2.66
CA LYS A 286 -7.25 4.02 -1.82
C LYS A 286 -8.20 3.74 -0.65
N HIS A 287 -8.79 2.55 -0.65
CA HIS A 287 -9.63 2.05 0.44
C HIS A 287 -8.79 1.52 1.63
N PHE A 288 -7.75 2.24 2.04
CA PHE A 288 -6.91 1.90 3.20
C PHE A 288 -6.23 3.15 3.73
N TYR A 289 -5.59 3.05 4.90
CA TYR A 289 -4.83 4.13 5.49
C TYR A 289 -3.45 4.28 4.82
N GLY A 290 -3.13 5.47 4.33
CA GLY A 290 -1.88 5.80 3.66
C GLY A 290 -0.68 5.87 4.62
N ALA A 291 -0.18 4.71 5.05
CA ALA A 291 0.88 4.62 6.05
C ALA A 291 2.27 4.98 5.50
N ASP A 292 3.14 5.53 6.35
CA ASP A 292 4.57 5.78 6.01
C ASP A 292 5.41 4.49 6.10
N VAL A 293 4.99 3.46 5.37
CA VAL A 293 5.63 2.14 5.29
C VAL A 293 6.39 1.96 3.96
N GLY A 294 7.66 1.59 4.04
CA GLY A 294 8.57 1.56 2.88
C GLY A 294 8.14 0.62 1.75
N PHE A 295 7.54 -0.53 2.06
CA PHE A 295 7.01 -1.43 1.05
C PHE A 295 5.83 -0.82 0.28
N GLN A 296 4.86 -0.23 1.00
CA GLN A 296 3.71 0.43 0.38
C GLN A 296 4.12 1.64 -0.45
N ARG A 297 5.01 2.51 0.07
CA ARG A 297 5.56 3.65 -0.68
C ARG A 297 6.14 3.24 -2.03
N LYS A 298 6.96 2.18 -2.05
CA LYS A 298 7.57 1.67 -3.30
C LYS A 298 6.53 1.17 -4.30
N LYS A 299 5.50 0.45 -3.81
CA LYS A 299 4.43 -0.07 -4.66
C LYS A 299 3.60 1.07 -5.25
N MET A 300 3.22 2.03 -4.41
CA MET A 300 2.48 3.23 -4.84
C MET A 300 3.29 4.05 -5.84
N LEU A 301 4.57 4.34 -5.56
CA LEU A 301 5.43 5.10 -6.48
C LEU A 301 5.48 4.47 -7.87
N LYS A 302 5.66 3.15 -7.94
CA LYS A 302 5.64 2.43 -9.23
C LYS A 302 4.30 2.56 -9.96
N GLN A 303 3.18 2.64 -9.24
CA GLN A 303 1.86 2.85 -9.81
C GLN A 303 1.70 4.27 -10.34
N MET A 304 1.91 5.27 -9.47
CA MET A 304 1.68 6.67 -9.78
C MET A 304 2.60 7.20 -10.88
N MET A 305 3.86 6.74 -10.94
CA MET A 305 4.78 7.16 -12.00
C MET A 305 4.26 6.85 -13.40
N ARG A 306 3.41 5.82 -13.59
CA ARG A 306 2.79 5.58 -14.90
C ARG A 306 1.81 6.68 -15.28
N TYR A 307 1.04 7.18 -14.32
CA TYR A 307 0.09 8.26 -14.53
C TYR A 307 0.80 9.60 -14.67
N ILE A 308 1.82 9.85 -13.85
CA ILE A 308 2.66 11.05 -13.95
C ILE A 308 3.33 11.16 -15.31
N ASN A 309 3.88 10.05 -15.82
CA ASN A 309 4.51 10.02 -17.13
C ASN A 309 3.50 10.28 -18.26
N GLU A 310 2.23 9.94 -18.08
CA GLU A 310 1.20 10.13 -19.12
C GLU A 310 0.58 11.54 -19.04
N TRP A 311 0.13 11.97 -17.86
CA TRP A 311 -0.69 13.18 -17.69
C TRP A 311 -0.10 14.25 -16.78
N GLY A 312 1.05 14.00 -16.13
CA GLY A 312 1.64 14.92 -15.15
C GLY A 312 1.09 14.73 -13.74
N SER A 313 1.21 15.77 -12.91
CA SER A 313 0.79 15.73 -11.51
C SER A 313 -0.66 15.29 -11.31
N GLY A 314 -0.91 14.57 -10.22
CA GLY A 314 -2.23 14.06 -9.85
C GLY A 314 -2.39 13.97 -8.34
N ALA A 315 -3.37 13.18 -7.88
CA ALA A 315 -3.63 12.99 -6.46
C ALA A 315 -3.95 11.55 -6.10
N ILE A 316 -3.75 11.21 -4.83
CA ILE A 316 -4.28 10.00 -4.22
C ILE A 316 -5.23 10.43 -3.11
N VAL A 317 -6.43 9.83 -3.09
CA VAL A 317 -7.40 10.04 -1.99
C VAL A 317 -7.47 8.78 -1.15
N PHE A 318 -7.07 8.87 0.12
CA PHE A 318 -7.15 7.76 1.08
C PHE A 318 -8.46 7.83 1.87
N ARG A 319 -9.27 6.77 1.81
CA ARG A 319 -10.51 6.70 2.59
C ARG A 319 -10.27 6.87 4.09
N HIS A 320 -9.24 6.20 4.60
CA HIS A 320 -8.92 6.22 6.03
C HIS A 320 -7.86 7.27 6.38
N GLY A 321 -7.61 8.26 5.53
CA GLY A 321 -6.55 9.24 5.76
C GLY A 321 -5.14 8.69 5.52
N PHE A 322 -4.13 9.49 5.84
CA PHE A 322 -2.73 9.19 5.53
C PHE A 322 -1.77 9.78 6.57
N SER A 323 -0.53 9.29 6.56
CA SER A 323 0.57 9.79 7.39
C SER A 323 1.05 11.16 6.90
N GLU A 324 1.25 12.12 7.81
CA GLU A 324 1.72 13.47 7.47
C GLU A 324 3.06 13.47 6.69
N ASN A 325 3.87 12.42 6.89
CA ASN A 325 5.18 12.29 6.28
C ASN A 325 5.13 11.62 4.90
N LEU A 326 3.98 11.09 4.48
CA LEU A 326 3.80 10.51 3.17
C LEU A 326 3.94 11.61 2.10
N TYR A 327 4.83 11.37 1.14
CA TYR A 327 5.15 12.34 0.09
C TYR A 327 5.64 11.64 -1.18
N MET A 328 5.24 12.20 -2.32
CA MET A 328 5.71 11.84 -3.64
C MET A 328 5.63 13.07 -4.55
N ALA A 329 6.70 13.36 -5.31
CA ALA A 329 6.71 14.49 -6.22
C ALA A 329 5.63 14.34 -7.30
N GLY A 330 4.85 15.40 -7.52
CA GLY A 330 3.73 15.40 -8.46
C GLY A 330 2.51 14.59 -8.01
N VAL A 331 2.41 14.20 -6.73
CA VAL A 331 1.20 13.55 -6.21
C VAL A 331 0.74 14.23 -4.93
N THR A 332 -0.43 14.86 -4.99
CA THR A 332 -1.10 15.43 -3.82
C THR A 332 -1.70 14.30 -2.98
N MET A 333 -1.38 14.26 -1.68
CA MET A 333 -2.01 13.32 -0.75
C MET A 333 -3.27 13.96 -0.18
N LEU A 334 -4.40 13.29 -0.34
CA LEU A 334 -5.71 13.72 0.12
C LEU A 334 -6.36 12.63 0.98
N ASP A 335 -7.33 13.01 1.79
CA ASP A 335 -8.20 12.08 2.52
C ASP A 335 -9.67 12.29 2.16
N ALA A 336 -10.54 11.40 2.64
CA ALA A 336 -11.96 11.45 2.36
C ALA A 336 -12.73 12.45 3.24
N SER A 337 -12.06 13.32 4.02
CA SER A 337 -12.72 14.23 4.96
C SER A 337 -13.82 15.12 4.34
N PRO A 338 -13.68 15.60 3.09
CA PRO A 338 -14.72 16.41 2.45
C PRO A 338 -15.90 15.61 1.85
N LEU A 339 -15.84 14.28 1.86
CA LEU A 339 -16.82 13.42 1.18
C LEU A 339 -17.90 12.93 2.15
N ASP A 340 -19.14 12.84 1.68
CA ASP A 340 -20.19 12.11 2.38
C ASP A 340 -20.04 10.60 2.15
N LEU A 341 -19.63 9.88 3.20
CA LEU A 341 -19.41 8.44 3.16
C LEU A 341 -20.57 7.64 3.77
N THR A 342 -21.72 8.25 4.03
CA THR A 342 -22.85 7.59 4.71
C THR A 342 -23.29 6.31 3.98
N SER A 343 -23.30 6.33 2.65
CA SER A 343 -23.67 5.18 1.81
C SER A 343 -22.70 3.98 1.87
N LEU A 344 -21.52 4.14 2.49
CA LEU A 344 -20.57 3.06 2.78
C LEU A 344 -20.78 2.40 4.13
N GLN A 345 -21.50 3.05 5.07
CA GLN A 345 -21.78 2.50 6.40
C GLN A 345 -22.91 1.46 6.36
N ASP A 346 -23.82 1.58 5.40
CA ASP A 346 -24.99 0.70 5.23
C ASP A 346 -24.73 -0.55 4.40
N ARG A 347 -23.49 -0.77 3.93
CA ARG A 347 -23.11 -1.95 3.14
C ARG A 347 -22.41 -2.96 4.05
N PRO A 348 -23.04 -4.13 4.31
CA PRO A 348 -22.53 -5.14 5.25
C PRO A 348 -21.11 -5.56 4.94
#